data_AF-A0A6P2D9X5-F1
#
_entry.id   AF-A0A6P2D9X5-F1
#
_cell.length_a   1.000
_cell.length_b   1.000
_cell.length_c   1.000
_cell.angle_alpha   90.00
_cell.angle_beta   90.00
_cell.angle_gamma   90.00
#
_symmetry.space_group_name_H-M   'P 1'
#
loop_
_entity.id
_entity.type
_entity.pdbx_description
1 polymer ?
#
loop_
_entity_poly.entity_id
_entity_poly.type
_entity_poly.pdbx_seq_one_letter_code
_entity_poly.pdbx_strand_id
1 'polypeptide(L)'
;MPKHNSRPKPPTYRLHRPTNTARCWINGAWKSLGAFGSPESHDAFAKVLAEFRASPGAPEILVQRLPGDITVDEVALAFWRHAEQHYRRADGTATNELALEADILALVRHRNDHRVNYRADVCVG
;
A
#
# COMPACT_ATOMS: atom_id res chain seq x y z
N MET A 1 -11.28 32.98 -16.23
CA MET A 1 -10.74 31.71 -16.78
C MET A 1 -11.07 30.58 -15.81
N PRO A 2 -11.85 29.56 -16.20
CA PRO A 2 -12.09 28.42 -15.33
C PRO A 2 -10.81 27.58 -15.26
N LYS A 3 -10.34 27.27 -14.04
CA LYS A 3 -9.17 26.42 -13.84
C LYS A 3 -9.52 25.01 -14.28
N HIS A 4 -8.67 24.40 -15.11
CA HIS A 4 -8.80 23.00 -15.51
C HIS A 4 -9.01 22.12 -14.28
N ASN A 5 -9.95 21.18 -14.38
CA ASN A 5 -10.37 20.28 -13.32
C ASN A 5 -9.23 19.28 -13.01
N SER A 6 -8.19 19.74 -12.30
CA SER A 6 -7.10 18.88 -11.88
C SER A 6 -7.62 17.95 -10.78
N ARG A 7 -7.48 16.64 -10.99
CA ARG A 7 -7.84 15.62 -10.00
C ARG A 7 -7.38 16.03 -8.59
N PRO A 8 -8.19 15.79 -7.54
CA PRO A 8 -7.79 16.13 -6.17
C PRO A 8 -6.48 15.43 -5.84
N LYS A 9 -5.47 16.19 -5.45
CA LYS A 9 -4.17 15.64 -5.07
C LYS A 9 -4.27 15.06 -3.65
N PRO A 10 -3.65 13.90 -3.38
CA PRO A 10 -3.62 13.35 -2.04
C PRO A 10 -2.93 14.34 -1.07
N PRO A 11 -3.44 14.48 0.17
CA PRO A 11 -2.81 15.29 1.19
C PRO A 11 -1.36 14.86 1.43
N THR A 12 -0.47 15.82 1.62
CA THR A 12 0.94 15.54 1.96
C THR A 12 1.21 15.95 3.40
N TYR A 13 1.89 15.08 4.15
CA TYR A 13 2.37 15.38 5.49
C TYR A 13 3.57 16.34 5.42
N ARG A 14 3.46 17.51 6.04
CA ARG A 14 4.50 18.56 5.98
C ARG A 14 4.78 19.16 7.35
N LEU A 15 6.03 19.53 7.57
CA LEU A 15 6.47 20.30 8.73
C LEU A 15 6.17 21.80 8.55
N HIS A 16 5.50 22.39 9.54
CA HIS A 16 5.51 23.82 9.76
C HIS A 16 6.71 24.20 10.63
N ARG A 17 7.78 24.71 10.00
CA ARG A 17 9.04 25.00 10.71
C ARG A 17 8.88 25.94 11.92
N PRO A 18 8.11 27.05 11.87
CA PRO A 18 8.01 27.97 12.99
C PRO A 18 7.41 27.38 14.27
N THR A 19 6.43 26.47 14.17
CA THR A 19 5.71 25.93 15.33
C THR A 19 6.03 24.46 15.58
N ASN A 20 6.96 23.89 14.82
CA ASN A 20 7.28 22.46 14.81
C ASN A 20 6.05 21.53 14.72
N THR A 21 5.02 21.96 13.98
CA THR A 21 3.73 21.27 13.90
C THR A 21 3.60 20.59 12.55
N ALA A 22 3.10 19.35 12.53
CA ALA A 22 2.67 18.67 11.32
C ALA A 22 1.42 19.33 10.75
N ARG A 23 1.38 19.52 9.43
CA ARG A 23 0.23 20.04 8.70
C ARG A 23 0.06 19.33 7.37
N CYS A 24 -1.16 19.32 6.85
CA CYS A 24 -1.46 18.88 5.50
C CYS A 24 -2.42 19.86 4.82
N TRP A 25 -2.38 19.89 3.47
CA TRP A 25 -3.34 20.64 2.67
C TRP A 25 -4.45 19.70 2.22
N ILE A 26 -5.69 19.97 2.61
CA ILE A 26 -6.86 19.18 2.25
C ILE A 26 -8.08 20.09 2.06
N ASN A 27 -8.91 19.80 1.05
CA ASN A 27 -10.14 20.54 0.76
C ASN A 27 -9.99 22.07 0.68
N GLY A 28 -8.82 22.55 0.22
CA GLY A 28 -8.55 23.98 0.09
C GLY A 28 -8.09 24.69 1.37
N ALA A 29 -7.77 23.95 2.44
CA ALA A 29 -7.31 24.51 3.71
C ALA A 29 -6.09 23.77 4.29
N TRP A 30 -5.32 24.47 5.13
CA TRP A 30 -4.29 23.86 5.96
C TRP A 30 -4.91 23.25 7.22
N LYS A 31 -4.70 21.96 7.46
CA LYS A 31 -5.09 21.26 8.69
C LYS A 31 -3.84 20.93 9.52
N SER A 32 -3.82 21.37 10.78
CA SER A 32 -2.77 21.02 11.75
C SER A 32 -3.05 19.66 12.37
N LEU A 33 -2.00 18.87 12.56
CA LEU A 33 -2.08 17.46 12.96
C LEU A 33 -1.47 17.19 14.34
N GLY A 34 -0.71 18.15 14.89
CA GLY A 34 0.01 18.00 16.16
C GLY A 34 1.51 18.18 15.99
N ALA A 35 2.29 17.79 16.99
CA ALA A 35 3.76 17.90 16.95
C ALA A 35 4.32 17.08 15.77
N PHE A 36 5.25 17.64 15.00
CA PHE A 36 5.77 16.94 13.83
C PHE A 36 6.56 15.69 14.21
N GLY A 37 6.12 14.55 13.67
CA GLY A 37 6.79 13.25 13.83
C GLY A 37 6.31 12.48 15.05
N SER A 38 5.32 12.99 15.79
CA SER A 38 4.73 12.27 16.92
C SER A 38 3.76 11.19 16.44
N PRO A 39 3.56 10.11 17.21
CA PRO A 39 2.56 9.08 16.89
C PRO A 39 1.17 9.67 16.66
N GLU A 40 0.77 10.64 17.48
CA GLU A 40 -0.54 11.29 17.40
C GLU A 40 -0.71 12.06 16.09
N SER A 41 0.36 12.71 15.61
CA SER A 41 0.35 13.43 14.34
C SER A 41 0.25 12.49 13.13
N HIS A 42 0.82 11.29 13.23
CA HIS A 42 0.69 10.24 12.24
C HIS A 42 -0.72 9.63 12.24
N ASP A 43 -1.31 9.39 13.41
CA ASP A 43 -2.68 8.91 13.54
C ASP A 43 -3.69 9.93 13.00
N ALA A 44 -3.50 11.21 13.31
CA ALA A 44 -4.31 12.29 12.76
C ALA A 44 -4.19 12.37 11.23
N PHE A 45 -2.97 12.19 10.69
CA PHE A 45 -2.76 12.14 9.24
C PHE A 45 -3.43 10.92 8.59
N ALA A 46 -3.37 9.76 9.24
CA ALA A 46 -4.02 8.54 8.74
C ALA A 46 -5.54 8.71 8.64
N LYS A 47 -6.18 9.34 9.63
CA LYS A 47 -7.61 9.69 9.60
C LYS A 47 -7.94 10.61 8.43
N VAL A 48 -7.12 11.65 8.23
CA VAL A 48 -7.27 12.59 7.09
C VAL A 48 -7.14 11.87 5.75
N LEU A 49 -6.23 10.91 5.62
CA LEU A 49 -6.09 10.11 4.41
C LEU A 49 -7.29 9.18 4.17
N ALA A 50 -7.85 8.59 5.23
CA ALA A 50 -9.04 7.76 5.13
C ALA A 50 -10.26 8.58 4.67
N GLU A 51 -10.48 9.75 5.28
CA GLU A 51 -11.51 10.72 4.86
C GLU A 51 -11.32 11.15 3.41
N PHE A 52 -10.08 11.45 3.01
CA PHE A 52 -9.76 11.83 1.63
C PHE A 52 -10.11 10.71 0.64
N ARG A 53 -9.81 9.45 0.96
CA ARG A 53 -10.10 8.29 0.10
C ARG A 53 -11.60 8.01 -0.02
N ALA A 54 -12.38 8.28 1.03
CA ALA A 54 -13.81 8.10 1.03
C ALA A 54 -14.57 9.22 0.28
N SER A 55 -13.90 10.33 -0.05
CA SER A 55 -14.54 11.49 -0.67
C SER A 55 -14.82 11.27 -2.17
N PRO A 56 -16.02 11.62 -2.68
CA PRO A 56 -16.35 11.47 -4.09
C PRO A 56 -15.41 12.31 -4.97
N GLY A 57 -14.73 11.64 -5.91
CA GLY A 57 -13.74 12.26 -6.80
C GLY A 57 -12.29 12.17 -6.32
N ALA A 58 -12.03 11.55 -5.16
CA ALA A 58 -10.68 11.10 -4.84
C ALA A 58 -10.16 10.21 -5.98
N PRO A 59 -8.89 10.37 -6.41
CA PRO A 59 -8.34 9.49 -7.41
C PRO A 59 -8.37 8.07 -6.85
N GLU A 60 -9.31 7.26 -7.32
CA GLU A 60 -9.25 5.84 -7.15
C GLU A 60 -7.90 5.42 -7.75
N ILE A 61 -7.02 4.85 -6.93
CA ILE A 61 -5.80 4.23 -7.45
C ILE A 61 -6.28 2.95 -8.12
N LEU A 62 -6.90 3.11 -9.28
CA LEU A 62 -7.13 2.04 -10.22
C LEU A 62 -5.74 1.68 -10.72
N VAL A 63 -5.14 0.67 -10.10
CA VAL A 63 -4.04 -0.06 -10.71
C VAL A 63 -4.66 -0.76 -11.92
N GLN A 64 -4.74 -0.04 -13.05
CA GLN A 64 -5.18 -0.62 -14.31
C GLN A 64 -4.10 -1.59 -14.75
N ARG A 65 -4.35 -2.87 -14.53
CA ARG A 65 -3.49 -3.95 -14.99
C ARG A 65 -3.58 -4.01 -16.51
N LEU A 66 -2.51 -3.69 -17.20
CA LEU A 66 -2.43 -3.88 -18.64
C LEU A 66 -2.22 -5.37 -18.96
N PRO A 67 -2.68 -5.84 -20.13
CA PRO A 67 -2.35 -7.17 -20.60
C PRO A 67 -0.81 -7.33 -20.68
N GLY A 68 -0.25 -8.27 -19.92
CA GLY A 68 1.19 -8.48 -19.82
C GLY A 68 1.85 -7.91 -18.56
N ASP A 69 1.13 -7.13 -17.75
CA ASP A 69 1.66 -6.67 -16.47
C ASP A 69 1.78 -7.84 -15.49
N ILE A 70 3.01 -8.07 -15.05
CA ILE A 70 3.36 -9.00 -13.98
C ILE A 70 3.86 -8.22 -12.77
N THR A 71 3.35 -8.57 -11.60
CA THR A 71 3.80 -7.99 -10.34
C THR A 71 5.02 -8.72 -9.80
N VAL A 72 5.83 -8.04 -8.99
CA VAL A 72 6.93 -8.68 -8.25
C VAL A 72 6.41 -9.85 -7.41
N ASP A 73 5.20 -9.74 -6.88
CA ASP A 73 4.53 -10.80 -6.11
C ASP A 73 4.27 -12.04 -6.95
N GLU A 74 3.79 -11.88 -8.18
CA GLU A 74 3.54 -12.99 -9.10
C GLU A 74 4.84 -13.66 -9.54
N VAL A 75 5.90 -12.88 -9.78
CA VAL A 75 7.25 -13.43 -10.03
C VAL A 75 7.75 -14.23 -8.84
N ALA A 76 7.65 -13.67 -7.63
CA ALA A 76 8.09 -14.34 -6.40
C ALA A 76 7.32 -15.65 -6.13
N LEU A 77 6.00 -15.66 -6.36
CA LEU A 77 5.18 -16.86 -6.22
C LEU A 77 5.54 -17.93 -7.26
N ALA A 78 5.77 -17.53 -8.51
CA ALA A 78 6.18 -18.44 -9.58
C ALA A 78 7.55 -19.06 -9.30
N PHE A 79 8.51 -18.23 -8.88
CA PHE A 79 9.84 -18.68 -8.47
C PHE A 79 9.77 -19.68 -7.30
N TRP A 80 8.96 -19.40 -6.28
CA TRP A 80 8.85 -20.29 -5.13
C TRP A 80 8.37 -21.70 -5.48
N ARG A 81 7.36 -21.82 -6.34
CA ARG A 81 6.88 -23.14 -6.82
C ARG A 81 7.98 -23.94 -7.53
N HIS A 82 8.88 -23.24 -8.22
CA HIS A 82 10.04 -23.85 -8.85
C HIS A 82 11.10 -24.24 -7.81
N ALA A 83 11.40 -23.33 -6.87
CA ALA A 83 12.36 -23.55 -5.78
C ALA A 83 11.99 -24.75 -4.89
N GLU A 84 10.72 -24.93 -4.55
CA GLU A 84 10.20 -26.07 -3.76
C GLU A 84 10.50 -27.44 -4.39
N GLN A 85 10.68 -27.49 -5.71
CA GLN A 85 10.96 -28.70 -6.46
C GLN A 85 12.46 -28.85 -6.74
N HIS A 86 13.16 -27.74 -6.96
CA HIS A 86 14.55 -27.72 -7.38
C HIS A 86 15.54 -27.83 -6.22
N TYR A 87 15.31 -27.14 -5.11
CA TYR A 87 16.21 -27.11 -3.96
C TYR A 87 15.87 -28.19 -2.93
N ARG A 88 15.91 -29.45 -3.37
CA ARG A 88 15.80 -30.62 -2.50
C ARG A 88 17.12 -31.36 -2.47
N ARG A 89 17.50 -31.84 -1.29
CA ARG A 89 18.58 -32.81 -1.13
C ARG A 89 18.13 -34.15 -1.73
N ALA A 90 19.09 -35.06 -1.96
CA ALA A 90 18.81 -36.40 -2.48
C ALA A 90 17.86 -37.23 -1.59
N ASP A 91 17.71 -36.86 -0.32
CA ASP A 91 16.76 -37.45 0.65
C ASP A 91 15.37 -36.78 0.66
N GLY A 92 15.15 -35.78 -0.20
CA GLY A 92 13.89 -35.04 -0.31
C GLY A 92 13.73 -33.86 0.66
N THR A 93 14.69 -33.62 1.56
CA THR A 93 14.64 -32.50 2.52
C THR A 93 15.08 -31.18 1.88
N ALA A 94 14.50 -30.06 2.31
CA ALA A 94 14.90 -28.73 1.84
C ALA A 94 16.32 -28.37 2.31
N THR A 95 17.11 -27.72 1.45
CA THR A 95 18.42 -27.17 1.83
C THR A 95 18.27 -25.98 2.78
N ASN A 96 19.32 -25.67 3.57
CA ASN A 96 19.28 -24.61 4.59
C ASN A 96 18.99 -23.20 4.02
N GLU A 97 19.20 -22.98 2.72
CA GLU A 97 18.83 -21.74 2.02
C GLU A 97 17.31 -21.52 1.94
N LEU A 98 16.51 -22.59 1.82
CA LEU A 98 15.05 -22.50 1.70
C LEU A 98 14.38 -22.00 2.99
N ALA A 99 14.99 -22.28 4.14
CA ALA A 99 14.45 -21.88 5.45
C ALA A 99 14.55 -20.35 5.67
N LEU A 100 15.53 -19.69 5.05
CA LEU A 100 15.68 -18.23 5.17
C LEU A 100 14.75 -17.46 4.22
N GLU A 101 14.42 -18.04 3.06
CA GLU A 101 13.56 -17.42 2.04
C GLU A 101 12.05 -17.57 2.35
N ALA A 102 11.67 -18.56 3.15
CA ALA A 102 10.28 -18.88 3.48
C ALA A 102 9.53 -17.73 4.19
N ASP A 103 10.20 -16.97 5.07
CA ASP A 103 9.57 -15.89 5.85
C ASP A 103 9.14 -14.70 4.97
N ILE A 104 9.95 -14.34 3.98
CA ILE A 104 9.64 -13.27 3.01
C ILE A 104 8.44 -13.67 2.14
N LEU A 105 8.33 -14.95 1.80
CA LEU A 105 7.26 -15.48 0.96
C LEU A 105 5.95 -15.71 1.71
N ALA A 106 6.00 -16.04 3.00
CA ALA A 106 4.82 -16.05 3.86
C ALA A 106 4.15 -14.67 3.91
N LEU A 107 4.95 -13.60 3.97
CA LEU A 107 4.47 -12.22 3.91
C LEU A 107 3.81 -11.89 2.56
N VAL A 108 4.42 -12.34 1.45
CA VAL A 108 3.87 -12.14 0.09
C VAL A 108 2.55 -12.89 -0.09
N ARG A 109 2.42 -14.13 0.43
CA ARG A 109 1.17 -14.90 0.42
C ARG A 109 0.08 -14.22 1.25
N HIS A 110 0.39 -13.86 2.50
CA HIS A 110 -0.55 -13.15 3.38
C HIS A 110 -1.08 -11.85 2.74
N ARG A 111 -0.20 -11.05 2.13
CA ARG A 111 -0.58 -9.83 1.42
C ARG A 111 -1.50 -10.09 0.22
N ASN A 112 -1.26 -11.17 -0.54
CA ASN A 112 -2.09 -11.51 -1.70
C ASN A 112 -3.48 -11.99 -1.29
N ASP A 113 -3.60 -12.81 -0.24
CA ASP A 113 -4.91 -13.26 0.27
C ASP A 113 -5.78 -12.08 0.71
N HIS A 114 -5.18 -11.04 1.32
CA HIS A 114 -5.88 -9.79 1.67
C HIS A 114 -6.26 -8.90 0.47
N ARG A 115 -5.60 -9.08 -0.70
CA ARG A 115 -5.97 -8.36 -1.93
C ARG A 115 -7.09 -9.04 -2.70
N VAL A 116 -7.21 -10.37 -2.60
CA VAL A 116 -8.34 -11.12 -3.19
C VAL A 116 -9.64 -10.77 -2.46
N ASN A 117 -9.57 -10.58 -1.13
CA ASN A 117 -10.75 -10.21 -0.32
C ASN A 117 -11.22 -8.76 -0.50
N TYR A 118 -10.35 -7.82 -0.89
CA TYR A 118 -10.76 -6.42 -1.15
C TYR A 118 -11.54 -6.25 -2.48
N ARG A 119 -11.60 -7.29 -3.33
CA ARG A 119 -12.42 -7.30 -4.55
C ARG A 119 -13.81 -7.93 -4.36
N ALA A 120 -14.08 -8.56 -3.21
CA ALA A 120 -15.33 -9.26 -2.96
C ALA A 120 -16.41 -8.40 -2.26
N ASP A 121 -16.03 -7.31 -1.59
CA ASP A 121 -16.98 -6.52 -0.77
C ASP A 121 -17.42 -5.18 -1.41
N VAL A 122 -17.09 -4.93 -2.68
CA VAL A 122 -17.59 -3.74 -3.41
C VAL A 122 -18.39 -4.18 -4.62
N CYS A 123 -19.50 -4.85 -4.36
CA CYS A 123 -20.67 -5.00 -5.24
C CYS A 123 -21.70 -5.84 -4.46
N VAL A 124 -22.68 -5.19 -3.83
CA VAL A 124 -24.12 -5.51 -3.73
C VAL A 124 -24.67 -4.68 -2.57
N GLY A 125 -25.59 -3.76 -2.87
CA GLY A 125 -26.32 -2.92 -1.91
C GLY A 125 -26.83 -1.65 -2.54
#